data_AF-A0A3D2P6S4-F1
#
_entry.id   AF-A0A3D2P6S4-F1
#
_cell.length_a   1.000
_cell.length_b   1.000
_cell.length_c   1.000
_cell.angle_alpha   90.00
_cell.angle_beta   90.00
_cell.angle_gamma   90.00
#
_symmetry.space_group_name_H-M   'P 1'
#
loop_
_entity.id
_entity.type
_entity.pdbx_description
1 polymer ?
#
loop_
_entity_poly.entity_id
_entity_poly.type
_entity_poly.pdbx_seq_one_letter_code
_entity_poly.pdbx_strand_id
1 'polypeptide(L)'
;MAACASLTFYRFDGFLPRLWALTMMARARMPMSKIPGLTFWKLCGSGTGEGFTPSPNMGVYAILCCWEDEDIARQQLSSHGLFARYQKNAREHWQILMRPISVRGQWDGQAPFVLSDIPSQKDAPLAALTRASLRPSIAWKFWRRVPNISKRIGADPSVIFKIGIGELPLMRQITFSIWPDAQSMARFARQGHHAEAIKAVRLEHWFAEELYARFQITEEHGSWNGTSPVIPCRSPMK
;
A
#
# COMPACT_ATOMS: atom_id res chain seq x y z
N MET A 1 -18.05 -5.91 0.81
CA MET A 1 -17.64 -4.69 0.09
C MET A 1 -17.27 -3.68 1.17
N ALA A 2 -16.08 -3.08 1.14
CA ALA A 2 -15.53 -2.38 2.31
C ALA A 2 -15.74 -0.86 2.27
N ALA A 3 -16.16 -0.28 3.41
CA ALA A 3 -16.33 1.16 3.57
C ALA A 3 -15.01 1.89 3.90
N CYS A 4 -14.04 1.18 4.48
CA CYS A 4 -12.71 1.71 4.77
C CYS A 4 -11.62 0.66 4.57
N ALA A 5 -10.37 1.12 4.54
CA ALA A 5 -9.19 0.29 4.43
C ALA A 5 -8.14 0.72 5.44
N SER A 6 -7.32 -0.23 5.89
CA SER A 6 -6.12 0.04 6.66
C SER A 6 -4.90 -0.57 5.99
N LEU A 7 -3.79 0.16 6.02
CA LEU A 7 -2.49 -0.35 5.61
C LEU A 7 -1.51 -0.19 6.76
N THR A 8 -0.98 -1.32 7.24
CA THR A 8 0.00 -1.32 8.32
C THR A 8 1.32 -1.86 7.82
N PHE A 9 2.38 -1.08 7.97
CA PHE A 9 3.75 -1.49 7.71
C PHE A 9 4.41 -1.91 9.02
N TYR A 10 5.20 -2.98 8.97
CA TYR A 10 5.95 -3.52 10.08
C TYR A 10 7.41 -3.67 9.70
N ARG A 11 8.32 -3.16 10.55
CA ARG A 11 9.76 -3.31 10.38
C ARG A 11 10.32 -4.28 11.42
N PHE A 12 11.05 -5.28 10.94
CA PHE A 12 11.63 -6.37 11.72
C PHE A 12 13.15 -6.32 11.66
N ASP A 13 13.77 -6.27 12.83
CA ASP A 13 15.23 -6.28 12.99
C ASP A 13 15.70 -7.59 13.60
N GLY A 14 16.88 -8.06 13.16
CA GLY A 14 17.42 -9.35 13.56
C GLY A 14 16.85 -10.53 12.75
N PHE A 15 17.53 -11.68 12.87
CA PHE A 15 17.19 -12.87 12.08
C PHE A 15 15.85 -13.50 12.51
N LEU A 16 15.65 -13.70 13.82
CA LEU A 16 14.45 -14.39 14.33
C LEU A 16 13.14 -13.64 14.04
N PRO A 17 13.02 -12.31 14.25
CA PRO A 17 11.79 -11.59 13.92
C PRO A 17 11.48 -11.56 12.42
N ARG A 18 12.51 -11.49 11.56
CA ARG A 18 12.36 -11.56 10.10
C ARG A 18 11.89 -12.95 9.64
N LEU A 19 12.47 -14.00 10.21
CA LEU A 19 12.02 -15.37 9.95
C LEU A 19 10.57 -15.56 10.41
N TRP A 20 10.23 -15.05 11.60
CA TRP A 20 8.86 -15.05 12.10
C TRP A 20 7.90 -14.36 11.12
N ALA A 21 8.21 -13.14 10.68
CA ALA A 21 7.40 -12.39 9.72
C ALA A 21 7.21 -13.15 8.39
N LEU A 22 8.28 -13.78 7.88
CA LEU A 22 8.21 -14.64 6.71
C LEU A 22 7.25 -15.81 6.91
N THR A 23 7.29 -16.51 8.06
CA THR A 23 6.35 -17.60 8.33
C THR A 23 4.89 -17.12 8.42
N MET A 24 4.69 -15.89 8.89
CA MET A 24 3.35 -15.30 9.00
C MET A 24 2.72 -14.97 7.65
N MET A 25 3.50 -14.81 6.58
CA MET A 25 2.97 -14.69 5.20
C MET A 25 2.09 -15.88 4.77
N ALA A 26 2.30 -17.06 5.38
CA ALA A 26 1.46 -18.24 5.21
C ALA A 26 0.51 -18.44 6.40
N ARG A 27 1.04 -18.38 7.63
CA ARG A 27 0.29 -18.77 8.84
C ARG A 27 -0.78 -17.76 9.26
N ALA A 28 -0.65 -16.48 8.88
CA ALA A 28 -1.63 -15.45 9.22
C ALA A 28 -2.93 -15.55 8.40
N ARG A 29 -2.94 -16.31 7.29
CA ARG A 29 -4.10 -16.38 6.37
C ARG A 29 -5.37 -16.92 7.04
N MET A 30 -5.25 -18.01 7.79
CA MET A 30 -6.37 -18.61 8.51
C MET A 30 -6.94 -17.70 9.61
N PRO A 31 -6.14 -17.15 10.55
CA PRO A 31 -6.69 -16.23 11.54
C PRO A 31 -7.24 -14.94 10.91
N MET A 32 -6.64 -14.41 9.83
CA MET A 32 -7.19 -13.26 9.09
C MET A 32 -8.62 -13.53 8.61
N SER A 33 -8.88 -14.68 7.99
CA SER A 33 -10.24 -15.03 7.52
C SER A 33 -11.31 -15.14 8.61
N LYS A 34 -10.91 -15.12 9.89
CA LYS A 34 -11.81 -15.23 11.04
C LYS A 34 -12.01 -13.90 11.78
N ILE A 35 -11.36 -12.82 11.33
CA ILE A 35 -11.49 -11.51 11.97
C ILE A 35 -12.87 -10.93 11.62
N PRO A 36 -13.74 -10.66 12.62
CA PRO A 36 -15.06 -10.07 12.36
C PRO A 36 -14.97 -8.72 11.64
N GLY A 37 -15.82 -8.53 10.64
CA GLY A 37 -15.90 -7.31 9.82
C GLY A 37 -14.71 -7.06 8.88
N LEU A 38 -13.74 -7.99 8.79
CA LEU A 38 -12.69 -7.97 7.77
C LEU A 38 -13.19 -8.62 6.48
N THR A 39 -13.38 -7.82 5.44
CA THR A 39 -13.98 -8.28 4.17
C THR A 39 -12.95 -8.70 3.13
N PHE A 40 -11.76 -8.12 3.18
CA PHE A 40 -10.66 -8.40 2.27
C PHE A 40 -9.34 -8.08 2.93
N TRP A 41 -8.30 -8.86 2.65
CA TRP A 41 -6.96 -8.61 3.21
C TRP A 41 -5.86 -9.14 2.31
N LYS A 42 -4.68 -8.56 2.45
CA LYS A 42 -3.47 -8.96 1.75
C LYS A 42 -2.25 -8.87 2.65
N LEU A 43 -1.46 -9.95 2.64
CA LEU A 43 -0.16 -10.02 3.27
C LEU A 43 0.88 -9.75 2.20
N CYS A 44 1.73 -8.75 2.43
CA CYS A 44 2.67 -8.26 1.43
C CYS A 44 4.08 -8.23 2.00
N GLY A 45 5.06 -8.70 1.21
CA GLY A 45 6.46 -8.33 1.42
C GLY A 45 6.79 -7.03 0.70
N SER A 46 7.98 -6.47 0.92
CA SER A 46 8.48 -5.32 0.15
C SER A 46 9.78 -5.66 -0.60
N GLY A 47 10.13 -4.82 -1.57
CA GLY A 47 11.46 -4.81 -2.19
C GLY A 47 12.43 -3.93 -1.41
N THR A 48 13.74 -4.02 -1.71
CA THR A 48 14.75 -3.11 -1.13
C THR A 48 14.60 -1.68 -1.64
N GLY A 49 15.09 -0.71 -0.85
CA GLY A 49 14.88 0.71 -1.11
C GLY A 49 13.39 1.08 -1.04
N GLU A 50 12.89 1.76 -2.07
CA GLU A 50 11.47 2.14 -2.21
C GLU A 50 10.56 0.97 -2.63
N GLY A 51 11.06 -0.28 -2.68
CA GLY A 51 10.23 -1.45 -2.98
C GLY A 51 10.00 -1.75 -4.47
N PHE A 52 10.61 -0.98 -5.37
CA PHE A 52 10.53 -1.18 -6.83
C PHE A 52 11.69 -2.01 -7.40
N THR A 53 12.46 -2.69 -6.56
CA THR A 53 13.58 -3.53 -6.98
C THR A 53 13.16 -5.00 -6.96
N PRO A 54 13.76 -5.85 -7.82
CA PRO A 54 13.51 -7.29 -7.77
C PRO A 54 14.12 -7.96 -6.53
N SER A 55 14.92 -7.25 -5.74
CA SER A 55 15.56 -7.76 -4.54
C SER A 55 14.60 -7.66 -3.36
N PRO A 56 14.24 -8.78 -2.71
CA PRO A 56 13.30 -8.78 -1.60
C PRO A 56 13.90 -8.11 -0.36
N ASN A 57 13.11 -7.28 0.31
CA ASN A 57 13.42 -6.76 1.63
C ASN A 57 12.76 -7.66 2.68
N MET A 58 13.57 -8.45 3.36
CA MET A 58 13.11 -9.37 4.41
C MET A 58 12.82 -8.67 5.75
N GLY A 59 13.07 -7.36 5.85
CA GLY A 59 12.88 -6.57 7.06
C GLY A 59 11.57 -5.78 7.10
N VAL A 60 10.83 -5.67 5.99
CA VAL A 60 9.60 -4.88 5.93
C VAL A 60 8.48 -5.70 5.32
N TYR A 61 7.38 -5.80 6.07
CA TYR A 61 6.14 -6.44 5.61
C TYR A 61 4.97 -5.49 5.81
N ALA A 62 3.95 -5.65 4.99
CA ALA A 62 2.74 -4.85 5.06
C ALA A 62 1.50 -5.73 5.09
N ILE A 63 0.48 -5.25 5.79
CA ILE A 63 -0.84 -5.87 5.81
C ILE A 63 -1.84 -4.83 5.35
N LEU A 64 -2.51 -5.11 4.23
CA LEU A 64 -3.68 -4.37 3.78
C LEU A 64 -4.93 -5.09 4.29
N CYS A 65 -5.85 -4.35 4.88
CA CYS A 65 -7.15 -4.84 5.32
C CYS A 65 -8.24 -3.90 4.80
N CYS A 66 -9.40 -4.47 4.48
CA CYS A 66 -10.59 -3.73 4.07
C CYS A 66 -11.74 -4.12 4.99
N TRP A 67 -12.38 -3.14 5.60
CA TRP A 67 -13.31 -3.32 6.70
C TRP A 67 -14.71 -2.87 6.33
N GLU A 68 -15.71 -3.49 6.94
CA GLU A 68 -17.11 -3.08 6.81
C GLU A 68 -17.34 -1.68 7.37
N ASP A 69 -16.63 -1.35 8.45
CA ASP A 69 -16.78 -0.12 9.20
C ASP A 69 -15.46 0.33 9.85
N GLU A 70 -15.30 1.63 10.09
CA GLU A 70 -14.08 2.17 10.70
C GLU A 70 -13.93 1.88 12.18
N ASP A 71 -15.01 1.84 12.96
CA ASP A 71 -14.93 1.54 14.38
C ASP A 71 -14.56 0.08 14.58
N ILE A 72 -15.07 -0.81 13.71
CA ILE A 72 -14.60 -2.21 13.64
C ILE A 72 -13.10 -2.24 13.32
N ALA A 73 -12.64 -1.47 12.33
CA ALA A 73 -11.22 -1.41 11.99
C ALA A 73 -10.37 -0.98 13.19
N ARG A 74 -10.75 0.10 13.88
CA ARG A 74 -10.06 0.60 15.09
C ARG A 74 -10.03 -0.45 16.19
N GLN A 75 -11.17 -1.09 16.46
CA GLN A 75 -11.27 -2.13 17.48
C GLN A 75 -10.37 -3.32 17.16
N GLN A 76 -10.42 -3.83 15.94
CA GLN A 76 -9.64 -5.02 15.55
C GLN A 76 -8.14 -4.73 15.52
N LEU A 77 -7.74 -3.58 15.01
CA LEU A 77 -6.33 -3.16 14.93
C LEU A 77 -5.70 -2.88 16.31
N SER A 78 -6.50 -2.44 17.29
CA SER A 78 -6.05 -2.22 18.68
C SER A 78 -6.23 -3.44 19.60
N SER A 79 -6.96 -4.47 19.16
CA SER A 79 -7.22 -5.67 19.97
C SER A 79 -5.96 -6.51 20.22
N HIS A 80 -5.99 -7.33 21.29
CA HIS A 80 -4.95 -8.30 21.65
C HIS A 80 -4.83 -9.52 20.71
N GLY A 81 -5.17 -9.36 19.43
CA GLY A 81 -5.21 -10.43 18.45
C GLY A 81 -3.96 -10.54 17.57
N LEU A 82 -4.20 -10.84 16.28
CA LEU A 82 -3.15 -11.03 15.29
C LEU A 82 -2.26 -9.80 15.13
N PHE A 83 -2.85 -8.60 15.05
CA PHE A 83 -2.10 -7.35 14.88
C PHE A 83 -1.18 -7.05 16.07
N ALA A 84 -1.65 -7.29 17.30
CA ALA A 84 -0.80 -7.18 18.49
C ALA A 84 0.41 -8.13 18.46
N ARG A 85 0.26 -9.34 17.88
CA ARG A 85 1.40 -10.26 17.68
C ARG A 85 2.42 -9.70 16.69
N TYR A 86 1.97 -9.05 15.61
CA TYR A 86 2.86 -8.36 14.68
C TYR A 86 3.58 -7.20 15.37
N GLN A 87 2.86 -6.34 16.08
CA GLN A 87 3.42 -5.22 16.83
C GLN A 87 4.47 -5.68 17.85
N LYS A 88 4.21 -6.78 18.59
CA LYS A 88 5.14 -7.35 19.58
C LYS A 88 6.47 -7.82 18.96
N ASN A 89 6.44 -8.36 17.74
CA ASN A 89 7.63 -8.89 17.08
C ASN A 89 8.34 -7.84 16.21
N ALA A 90 7.64 -6.79 15.81
CA ALA A 90 8.19 -5.70 15.04
C ALA A 90 8.99 -4.75 15.95
N ARG A 91 10.08 -4.19 15.42
CA ARG A 91 10.77 -3.06 16.08
C ARG A 91 9.94 -1.79 16.00
N GLU A 92 9.21 -1.65 14.89
CA GLU A 92 8.47 -0.46 14.55
C GLU A 92 7.28 -0.85 13.67
N HIS A 93 6.19 -0.11 13.81
CA HIS A 93 5.03 -0.24 12.93
C HIS A 93 4.42 1.13 12.65
N TRP A 94 3.85 1.27 11.45
CA TRP A 94 3.11 2.45 11.04
C TRP A 94 1.80 2.00 10.41
N GLN A 95 0.70 2.44 10.98
CA GLN A 95 -0.65 2.10 10.58
C GLN A 95 -1.34 3.33 10.02
N ILE A 96 -2.03 3.15 8.89
CA ILE A 96 -2.79 4.19 8.22
C ILE A 96 -4.22 3.68 8.04
N LEU A 97 -5.21 4.42 8.55
CA LEU A 97 -6.63 4.20 8.26
C LEU A 97 -7.09 5.20 7.21
N MET A 98 -7.88 4.72 6.25
CA MET A 98 -8.21 5.50 5.07
C MET A 98 -9.56 5.08 4.45
N ARG A 99 -10.25 6.05 3.83
CA ARG A 99 -11.54 5.86 3.14
C ARG A 99 -11.38 5.95 1.64
N PRO A 100 -11.90 5.01 0.84
CA PRO A 100 -11.82 5.11 -0.61
C PRO A 100 -12.62 6.29 -1.14
N ILE A 101 -12.00 7.11 -2.00
CA ILE A 101 -12.62 8.27 -2.66
C ILE A 101 -12.72 8.10 -4.18
N SER A 102 -11.95 7.18 -4.76
CA SER A 102 -12.02 6.81 -6.17
C SER A 102 -11.43 5.41 -6.33
N VAL A 103 -12.11 4.53 -7.06
CA VAL A 103 -11.68 3.15 -7.29
C VAL A 103 -11.97 2.77 -8.73
N ARG A 104 -11.02 2.08 -9.37
CA ARG A 104 -11.18 1.49 -10.71
C ARG A 104 -10.42 0.17 -10.80
N GLY A 105 -11.04 -0.83 -11.40
CA GLY A 105 -10.40 -2.12 -11.66
C GLY A 105 -10.72 -3.16 -10.58
N GLN A 106 -9.96 -4.25 -10.59
CA GLN A 106 -10.22 -5.42 -9.75
C GLN A 106 -8.94 -5.95 -9.10
N TRP A 107 -9.12 -6.61 -7.97
CA TRP A 107 -8.07 -7.31 -7.26
C TRP A 107 -8.52 -8.74 -6.98
N ASP A 108 -7.86 -9.70 -7.63
CA ASP A 108 -8.18 -11.13 -7.54
C ASP A 108 -9.64 -11.40 -7.92
N GLY A 109 -10.10 -10.73 -9.00
CA GLY A 109 -11.45 -10.85 -9.56
C GLY A 109 -12.53 -10.09 -8.77
N GLN A 110 -12.15 -9.31 -7.77
CA GLN A 110 -13.09 -8.62 -6.88
C GLN A 110 -12.86 -7.10 -6.87
N ALA A 111 -13.90 -6.34 -6.55
CA ALA A 111 -13.79 -4.89 -6.25
C ALA A 111 -13.83 -4.70 -4.72
N PRO A 112 -12.67 -4.71 -4.02
CA PRO A 112 -12.66 -4.76 -2.55
C PRO A 112 -13.11 -3.45 -1.90
N PHE A 113 -12.92 -2.32 -2.57
CA PHE A 113 -13.16 -0.98 -2.04
C PHE A 113 -14.51 -0.42 -2.52
N VAL A 114 -15.29 0.14 -1.60
CA VAL A 114 -16.48 0.94 -1.91
C VAL A 114 -16.22 2.40 -1.59
N LEU A 115 -16.76 3.28 -2.42
CA LEU A 115 -16.66 4.72 -2.20
C LEU A 115 -17.36 5.10 -0.91
N SER A 116 -16.72 5.95 -0.11
CA SER A 116 -17.36 6.53 1.06
C SER A 116 -18.36 7.59 0.64
N ASP A 117 -19.53 7.60 1.27
CA ASP A 117 -20.53 8.67 1.11
C ASP A 117 -20.12 9.97 1.84
N ILE A 118 -19.06 9.91 2.66
CA ILE A 118 -18.51 11.07 3.35
C ILE A 118 -17.70 11.90 2.34
N PRO A 119 -18.01 13.20 2.17
CA PRO A 119 -17.24 14.07 1.28
C PRO A 119 -15.75 14.08 1.64
N SER A 120 -14.90 13.90 0.65
CA SER A 120 -13.45 14.05 0.82
C SER A 120 -13.10 15.48 1.19
N GLN A 121 -12.10 15.66 2.07
CA GLN A 121 -11.61 17.00 2.40
C GLN A 121 -10.84 17.57 1.20
N LYS A 122 -11.12 18.83 0.87
CA LYS A 122 -10.31 19.56 -0.11
C LYS A 122 -8.94 19.86 0.49
N ASP A 123 -7.90 19.78 -0.33
CA ASP A 123 -6.52 20.17 0.01
C ASP A 123 -5.87 19.41 1.18
N ALA A 124 -6.44 18.25 1.54
CA ALA A 124 -5.88 17.33 2.51
C ALA A 124 -4.95 16.28 1.86
N PRO A 125 -3.98 15.73 2.62
CA PRO A 125 -3.19 14.60 2.16
C PRO A 125 -4.07 13.42 1.74
N LEU A 126 -3.66 12.76 0.67
CA LEU A 126 -4.36 11.59 0.15
C LEU A 126 -3.40 10.45 -0.14
N ALA A 127 -3.90 9.23 -0.03
CA ALA A 127 -3.18 8.04 -0.42
C ALA A 127 -3.61 7.58 -1.82
N ALA A 128 -2.66 7.05 -2.58
CA ALA A 128 -2.90 6.38 -3.85
C ALA A 128 -2.32 4.96 -3.81
N LEU A 129 -3.14 3.99 -4.18
CA LEU A 129 -2.77 2.58 -4.32
C LEU A 129 -2.94 2.17 -5.78
N THR A 130 -1.87 1.62 -6.36
CA THR A 130 -1.93 0.96 -7.66
C THR A 130 -1.52 -0.48 -7.49
N ARG A 131 -2.38 -1.42 -7.85
CA ARG A 131 -2.10 -2.85 -7.85
C ARG A 131 -2.08 -3.36 -9.29
N ALA A 132 -1.08 -4.14 -9.63
CA ALA A 132 -0.94 -4.75 -10.94
C ALA A 132 -0.44 -6.20 -10.85
N SER A 133 -1.07 -7.08 -11.62
CA SER A 133 -0.60 -8.45 -11.86
C SER A 133 0.04 -8.54 -13.23
N LEU A 134 1.32 -8.89 -13.29
CA LEU A 134 2.03 -9.09 -14.55
C LEU A 134 1.58 -10.38 -15.24
N ARG A 135 1.48 -10.34 -16.57
CA ARG A 135 1.36 -11.56 -17.37
C ARG A 135 2.68 -12.34 -17.28
N PRO A 136 2.65 -13.66 -17.01
CA PRO A 136 3.87 -14.47 -16.89
C PRO A 136 4.81 -14.35 -18.11
N SER A 137 4.24 -14.28 -19.32
CA SER A 137 4.99 -14.14 -20.58
C SER A 137 5.75 -12.82 -20.73
N ILE A 138 5.43 -11.80 -19.91
CA ILE A 138 5.97 -10.44 -20.01
C ILE A 138 6.86 -10.09 -18.81
N ALA A 139 6.71 -10.81 -17.69
CA ALA A 139 7.41 -10.51 -16.43
C ALA A 139 8.93 -10.30 -16.61
N TRP A 140 9.60 -11.13 -17.41
CA TRP A 140 11.04 -10.97 -17.67
C TRP A 140 11.39 -9.66 -18.39
N LYS A 141 10.62 -9.26 -19.41
CA LYS A 141 10.81 -7.99 -20.12
C LYS A 141 10.57 -6.79 -19.18
N PHE A 142 9.55 -6.89 -18.33
CA PHE A 142 9.23 -5.87 -17.32
C PHE A 142 10.42 -5.64 -16.38
N TRP A 143 10.92 -6.69 -15.71
CA TRP A 143 12.00 -6.56 -14.73
C TRP A 143 13.33 -6.07 -15.33
N ARG A 144 13.57 -6.31 -16.62
CA ARG A 144 14.70 -5.69 -17.34
C ARG A 144 14.54 -4.18 -17.54
N ARG A 145 13.32 -3.64 -17.65
CA ARG A 145 13.06 -2.20 -17.85
C ARG A 145 12.92 -1.42 -16.53
N VAL A 146 12.49 -2.06 -15.44
CA VAL A 146 12.21 -1.42 -14.13
C VAL A 146 13.37 -0.59 -13.54
N PRO A 147 14.64 -1.04 -13.55
CA PRO A 147 15.73 -0.28 -12.93
C PRO A 147 15.90 1.14 -13.48
N ASN A 148 15.60 1.35 -14.77
CA ASN A 148 15.67 2.66 -15.42
C ASN A 148 14.50 3.58 -15.03
N ILE A 149 13.34 3.01 -14.68
CA ILE A 149 12.14 3.74 -14.26
C ILE A 149 12.23 4.13 -12.79
N SER A 150 12.68 3.21 -11.92
CA SER A 150 12.77 3.40 -10.46
C SER A 150 13.74 4.52 -10.04
N LYS A 151 14.92 4.60 -10.66
CA LYS A 151 15.92 5.65 -10.37
C LYS A 151 15.40 7.08 -10.56
N ARG A 152 14.36 7.27 -11.37
CA ARG A 152 13.83 8.60 -11.73
C ARG A 152 12.60 9.00 -10.91
N ILE A 153 11.83 8.02 -10.43
CA ILE A 153 10.70 8.24 -9.50
C ILE A 153 11.20 8.59 -8.09
N GLY A 154 12.40 8.14 -7.73
CA GLY A 154 13.02 8.36 -6.41
C GLY A 154 13.12 9.84 -5.99
N ALA A 155 13.33 10.76 -6.93
CA ALA A 155 13.77 12.13 -6.65
C ALA A 155 12.68 13.22 -6.66
N ASP A 156 11.39 12.87 -6.79
CA ASP A 156 10.34 13.90 -6.77
C ASP A 156 10.05 14.37 -5.32
N PRO A 157 10.32 15.64 -4.98
CA PRO A 157 10.14 16.18 -3.63
C PRO A 157 8.66 16.37 -3.24
N SER A 158 7.72 16.15 -4.16
CA SER A 158 6.29 16.37 -3.92
C SER A 158 5.56 15.18 -3.28
N VAL A 159 6.25 14.08 -3.01
CA VAL A 159 5.69 12.87 -2.41
C VAL A 159 6.06 12.79 -0.93
N ILE A 160 5.06 12.70 -0.05
CA ILE A 160 5.28 12.55 1.40
C ILE A 160 5.85 11.17 1.70
N PHE A 161 5.29 10.14 1.08
CA PHE A 161 5.71 8.76 1.28
C PHE A 161 5.42 7.92 0.03
N LYS A 162 6.28 6.94 -0.28
CA LYS A 162 6.00 5.91 -1.30
C LYS A 162 6.67 4.60 -0.94
N ILE A 163 6.06 3.50 -1.35
CA ILE A 163 6.63 2.16 -1.18
C ILE A 163 5.99 1.17 -2.16
N GLY A 164 6.82 0.29 -2.72
CA GLY A 164 6.43 -0.93 -3.43
C GLY A 164 6.33 -2.11 -2.47
N ILE A 165 5.16 -2.73 -2.42
CA ILE A 165 4.88 -3.98 -1.70
C ILE A 165 4.29 -5.00 -2.68
N GLY A 166 4.25 -6.28 -2.31
CA GLY A 166 3.69 -7.31 -3.19
C GLY A 166 3.29 -8.59 -2.48
N GLU A 167 2.27 -9.25 -3.02
CA GLU A 167 1.73 -10.52 -2.49
C GLU A 167 2.57 -11.72 -2.93
N LEU A 168 2.95 -11.72 -4.21
CA LEU A 168 3.79 -12.72 -4.84
C LEU A 168 4.97 -11.99 -5.45
N PRO A 169 6.20 -12.27 -4.98
CA PRO A 169 7.40 -11.62 -5.50
C PRO A 169 7.39 -11.58 -7.01
N LEU A 170 7.74 -10.43 -7.57
CA LEU A 170 7.93 -10.22 -9.00
C LEU A 170 6.69 -10.32 -9.90
N MET A 171 5.52 -10.70 -9.38
CA MET A 171 4.31 -10.95 -10.18
C MET A 171 3.13 -10.06 -9.82
N ARG A 172 2.88 -9.87 -8.52
CA ARG A 172 1.74 -9.08 -8.00
C ARG A 172 2.27 -7.90 -7.21
N GLN A 173 2.35 -6.76 -7.88
CA GLN A 173 2.93 -5.54 -7.32
C GLN A 173 1.84 -4.59 -6.85
N ILE A 174 2.10 -3.92 -5.75
CA ILE A 174 1.27 -2.87 -5.17
C ILE A 174 2.20 -1.69 -4.92
N THR A 175 1.87 -0.54 -5.49
CA THR A 175 2.50 0.72 -5.15
C THR A 175 1.57 1.49 -4.25
N PHE A 176 2.07 1.93 -3.11
CA PHE A 176 1.36 2.83 -2.21
C PHE A 176 2.14 4.14 -2.12
N SER A 177 1.42 5.26 -2.12
CA SER A 177 2.02 6.59 -1.98
C SER A 177 1.08 7.55 -1.28
N ILE A 178 1.65 8.52 -0.57
CA ILE A 178 0.93 9.61 0.10
C ILE A 178 1.39 10.94 -0.50
N TRP A 179 0.41 11.76 -0.84
CA TRP A 179 0.60 13.03 -1.51
C TRP A 179 0.03 14.16 -0.65
N PRO A 180 0.61 15.37 -0.72
CA PRO A 180 0.11 16.52 0.04
C PRO A 180 -1.28 16.97 -0.42
N ASP A 181 -1.62 16.77 -1.69
CA ASP A 181 -2.92 17.10 -2.28
C ASP A 181 -3.14 16.42 -3.64
N ALA A 182 -4.39 16.46 -4.11
CA ALA A 182 -4.80 15.86 -5.39
C ALA A 182 -4.18 16.53 -6.60
N GLN A 183 -3.86 17.82 -6.53
CA GLN A 183 -3.24 18.55 -7.63
C GLN A 183 -1.81 18.07 -7.86
N SER A 184 -1.04 17.90 -6.79
CA SER A 184 0.34 17.41 -6.81
C SER A 184 0.42 15.99 -7.39
N MET A 185 -0.44 15.08 -6.93
CA MET A 185 -0.54 13.73 -7.50
C MET A 185 -0.94 13.77 -8.99
N ALA A 186 -1.93 14.59 -9.36
CA ALA A 186 -2.40 14.68 -10.73
C ALA A 186 -1.34 15.24 -11.69
N ARG A 187 -0.51 16.18 -11.19
CA ARG A 187 0.63 16.72 -11.92
C ARG A 187 1.65 15.62 -12.19
N PHE A 188 2.03 14.85 -11.17
CA PHE A 188 2.94 13.71 -11.32
C PHE A 188 2.40 12.66 -12.31
N ALA A 189 1.12 12.32 -12.23
CA ALA A 189 0.53 11.30 -13.10
C ALA A 189 0.47 11.71 -14.59
N ARG A 190 0.45 13.02 -14.88
CA ARG A 190 0.25 13.55 -16.24
C ARG A 190 1.50 14.13 -16.89
N GLN A 191 2.57 14.35 -16.12
CA GLN A 191 3.77 15.02 -16.63
C GLN A 191 4.97 14.07 -16.71
N GLY A 192 5.78 14.28 -17.75
CA GLY A 192 7.05 13.57 -17.95
C GLY A 192 6.93 12.09 -18.30
N HIS A 193 8.05 11.38 -18.12
CA HIS A 193 8.23 9.97 -18.50
C HIS A 193 7.30 8.99 -17.77
N HIS A 194 6.63 9.39 -16.67
CA HIS A 194 5.68 8.53 -15.98
C HIS A 194 4.42 8.29 -16.83
N ALA A 195 3.92 9.32 -17.50
CA ALA A 195 2.81 9.19 -18.44
C ALA A 195 3.17 8.31 -19.65
N GLU A 196 4.42 8.40 -20.14
CA GLU A 196 4.95 7.56 -21.22
C GLU A 196 5.09 6.10 -20.80
N ALA A 197 5.61 5.84 -19.60
CA ALA A 197 5.72 4.50 -19.04
C ALA A 197 4.34 3.86 -18.85
N ILE A 198 3.37 4.59 -18.27
CA ILE A 198 1.98 4.12 -18.13
C ILE A 198 1.36 3.82 -19.51
N LYS A 199 1.57 4.70 -20.49
CA LYS A 199 1.09 4.47 -21.86
C LYS A 199 1.71 3.21 -22.48
N ALA A 200 3.03 3.03 -22.39
CA ALA A 200 3.71 1.86 -22.93
C ALA A 200 3.23 0.56 -22.28
N VAL A 201 3.08 0.55 -20.95
CA VAL A 201 2.58 -0.59 -20.19
C VAL A 201 1.14 -0.96 -20.60
N ARG A 202 0.28 0.04 -20.85
CA ARG A 202 -1.09 -0.17 -21.33
C ARG A 202 -1.16 -0.64 -22.78
N LEU A 203 -0.39 -0.03 -23.67
CA LEU A 203 -0.34 -0.37 -25.10
C LEU A 203 0.17 -1.80 -25.32
N GLU A 204 1.15 -2.23 -24.53
CA GLU A 204 1.72 -3.56 -24.66
C GLU A 204 0.96 -4.64 -23.86
N HIS A 205 -0.17 -4.30 -23.20
CA HIS A 205 -1.02 -5.22 -22.42
C HIS A 205 -0.25 -6.04 -21.36
N TRP A 206 0.64 -5.40 -20.61
CA TRP A 206 1.54 -6.07 -19.67
C TRP A 206 0.84 -6.68 -18.46
N PHE A 207 -0.31 -6.13 -18.09
CA PHE A 207 -1.06 -6.56 -16.91
C PHE A 207 -2.18 -7.53 -17.26
N ALA A 208 -2.26 -8.61 -16.49
CA ALA A 208 -3.40 -9.52 -16.48
C ALA A 208 -4.59 -8.91 -15.71
N GLU A 209 -4.31 -8.11 -14.68
CA GLU A 209 -5.32 -7.43 -13.87
C GLU A 209 -4.69 -6.19 -13.21
N GLU A 210 -5.47 -5.12 -13.08
CA GLU A 210 -5.04 -3.86 -12.47
C GLU A 210 -6.16 -3.26 -11.60
N LEU A 211 -5.77 -2.60 -10.52
CA LEU A 211 -6.63 -1.79 -9.67
C LEU A 211 -5.94 -0.48 -9.32
N TYR A 212 -6.67 0.62 -9.41
CA TYR A 212 -6.26 1.95 -9.00
C TYR A 212 -7.26 2.45 -7.97
N ALA A 213 -6.78 2.82 -6.79
CA ALA A 213 -7.60 3.40 -5.75
C ALA A 213 -6.93 4.65 -5.16
N ARG A 214 -7.76 5.62 -4.78
CA ARG A 214 -7.36 6.80 -4.02
C ARG A 214 -8.15 6.82 -2.75
N PHE A 215 -7.53 7.30 -1.69
CA PHE A 215 -8.13 7.31 -0.37
C PHE A 215 -7.91 8.65 0.32
N GLN A 216 -8.93 9.10 1.03
CA GLN A 216 -8.77 10.09 2.08
C GLN A 216 -8.14 9.41 3.29
N ILE A 217 -7.05 9.96 3.80
CA ILE A 217 -6.45 9.47 5.05
C ILE A 217 -7.27 10.02 6.20
N THR A 218 -7.68 9.14 7.11
CA THR A 218 -8.50 9.49 8.28
C THR A 218 -7.70 9.45 9.56
N GLU A 219 -6.70 8.58 9.65
CA GLU A 219 -5.92 8.37 10.87
C GLU A 219 -4.55 7.76 10.55
N GLU A 220 -3.53 8.12 11.34
CA GLU A 220 -2.26 7.41 11.36
C GLU A 220 -1.79 7.13 12.78
N HIS A 221 -1.11 6.00 12.97
CA HIS A 221 -0.56 5.57 14.26
C HIS A 221 0.82 4.96 14.11
N GLY A 222 1.63 5.13 15.15
CA GLY A 222 3.00 4.60 15.19
C GLY A 222 4.00 5.51 14.49
N SER A 223 5.06 4.91 13.95
CA SER A 223 6.17 5.65 13.37
C SER A 223 6.75 4.92 12.16
N TRP A 224 7.36 5.68 11.26
CA TRP A 224 8.11 5.13 10.15
C TRP A 224 9.53 5.70 10.16
N ASN A 225 10.54 4.82 10.19
CA ASN A 225 11.95 5.19 10.31
C ASN A 225 12.24 6.14 11.49
N GLY A 226 11.52 5.98 12.60
CA GLY A 226 11.63 6.80 13.80
C GLY A 226 10.90 8.15 13.74
N THR A 227 10.16 8.45 12.67
CA THR A 227 9.37 9.67 12.54
C THR A 227 7.90 9.44 12.87
N SER A 228 7.30 10.32 13.68
CA SER A 228 5.88 10.35 14.01
C SER A 228 5.46 11.78 14.41
N PRO A 229 4.34 12.34 13.90
CA PRO A 229 3.54 11.82 12.78
C PRO A 229 4.35 11.77 11.48
N VAL A 230 4.03 10.83 10.59
CA VAL A 230 4.70 10.72 9.28
C VAL A 230 4.02 11.65 8.28
N ILE A 231 2.71 11.86 8.42
CA ILE A 231 1.89 12.69 7.55
C ILE A 231 1.76 14.06 8.23
N PRO A 232 2.25 15.14 7.59
CA PRO A 232 2.12 16.47 8.17
C PRO A 232 0.65 16.86 8.26
N CYS A 233 0.23 17.29 9.45
CA CYS A 233 -1.05 17.94 9.64
C CYS A 233 -0.98 19.32 8.98
N ARG A 234 -1.65 19.51 7.84
CA ARG A 234 -1.81 20.87 7.29
C ARG A 234 -2.74 21.64 8.24
N SER A 235 -2.18 22.62 8.96
CA SER A 235 -3.01 23.66 9.56
C SER A 235 -3.79 24.35 8.44
N PRO A 236 -5.08 24.67 8.61
CA PRO A 236 -5.78 25.50 7.64
C PRO A 236 -4.99 26.80 7.49
N MET A 237 -4.55 27.10 6.26
CA MET A 237 -4.00 28.43 5.97
C MET A 237 -5.07 29.44 6.37
N LYS A 238 -4.75 30.31 7.33
CA LYS A 238 -5.58 31.45 7.71
C LYS A 238 -5.74 32.40 6.53
#